data_AF-A0A819LSG0-F1
#
_entry.id   AF-A0A819LSG0-F1
#
_cell.length_a   1.000
_cell.length_b   1.000
_cell.length_c   1.000
_cell.angle_alpha   90.00
_cell.angle_beta   90.00
_cell.angle_gamma   90.00
#
_symmetry.space_group_name_H-M   'P 1'
#
loop_
_entity.id
_entity.type
_entity.pdbx_description
1 polymer ?
#
loop_
_entity_poly.entity_id
_entity_poly.type
_entity_poly.pdbx_seq_one_letter_code
_entity_poly.pdbx_strand_id
1 'polypeptide(L)'
;MMSQTNGITTAIINNNNNKININENDTNCENDLEVLQNLQTLVPEIKQNFILISQQFTQFINYTKNFNKLSSTIQLMQLQQEQLEKELEQLKKDQVDINKQLEINADNRIYLDVGGQLFTTTIRTLTQQINSPFFKVLITEKWNKTNSIDNPIFIDRDGRLFDHILKYLRTGELIIEDKIVRKELLIEAKYYKLQNLEDDLNLMIKKEESFINMNPFSSTSQSPPCSPGPMINRSRSSPYSPIPTPNNIVRTSPFNQSLPLKSKPHPAQTASSWRSCVSSENRLNYFPGSVLLTPEYEEKLIEFMGNDIPIAPQDQTWQLIYRASEHGYDAADFHRCCESYAPTVSIIQTDFGNIFGGFTSIPWSSATIRADQADPTAFLFTLKNTFNIPPTKFPVAKEYQQCAISHNPTCGPNFGSPKNEGSDLCLRNRFNDKTNCIFFPKSYIDTTNQGGLIFAKKYFACKEVEIYTLTNNN
;
A
#
# COMPACT_ATOMS: atom_id res chain seq x y z
N MET A 1 9.96 44.65 2.84
CA MET A 1 11.19 45.10 3.50
C MET A 1 12.00 45.94 2.53
N MET A 2 12.35 47.15 2.98
CA MET A 2 13.48 48.01 2.57
C MET A 2 13.73 48.31 1.08
N SER A 3 13.40 49.56 0.74
CA SER A 3 14.11 50.44 -0.19
C SER A 3 15.61 50.53 0.14
N GLN A 4 16.46 50.46 -0.89
CA GLN A 4 17.55 51.42 -1.21
C GLN A 4 18.58 50.79 -2.18
N THR A 5 18.94 51.55 -3.22
CA THR A 5 20.32 51.78 -3.75
C THR A 5 20.17 52.59 -5.05
N ASN A 6 20.40 53.91 -5.00
CA ASN A 6 21.63 54.62 -5.38
C ASN A 6 22.02 54.34 -6.84
N GLY A 7 21.87 55.26 -7.80
CA GLY A 7 22.48 56.59 -7.80
C GLY A 7 23.79 56.53 -8.57
N ILE A 8 23.75 56.53 -9.90
CA ILE A 8 24.95 56.62 -10.75
C ILE A 8 24.99 58.01 -11.37
N THR A 9 25.87 58.81 -10.78
CA THR A 9 26.22 60.17 -11.14
C THR A 9 27.09 60.19 -12.40
N THR A 10 26.75 61.12 -13.27
CA THR A 10 27.50 61.77 -14.35
C THR A 10 29.02 61.75 -14.18
N ALA A 11 29.76 61.20 -15.16
CA ALA A 11 31.19 61.45 -15.31
C ALA A 11 31.72 61.13 -16.72
N ILE A 12 31.47 61.99 -17.73
CA ILE A 12 32.41 62.18 -18.86
C ILE A 12 32.25 63.61 -19.42
N ILE A 13 32.93 64.59 -18.81
CA ILE A 13 33.36 65.82 -19.48
C ILE A 13 34.76 66.13 -18.97
N ASN A 14 35.78 65.85 -19.79
CA ASN A 14 36.98 66.67 -19.97
C ASN A 14 38.02 65.87 -20.77
N ASN A 15 38.32 66.32 -21.98
CA ASN A 15 39.69 66.27 -22.45
C ASN A 15 40.00 67.45 -23.37
N ASN A 16 40.69 68.43 -22.77
CA ASN A 16 41.80 69.21 -23.28
C ASN A 16 41.66 70.01 -24.59
N ASN A 17 41.42 71.31 -24.41
CA ASN A 17 42.28 72.43 -24.84
C ASN A 17 43.31 72.12 -25.94
N ASN A 18 43.03 72.58 -27.16
CA ASN A 18 44.08 72.99 -28.09
C ASN A 18 43.90 74.47 -28.45
N LYS A 19 44.90 75.27 -28.08
CA LYS A 19 45.09 76.66 -28.50
C LYS A 19 45.22 76.70 -30.02
N ILE A 20 44.32 77.43 -30.67
CA ILE A 20 44.42 77.77 -32.10
C ILE A 20 45.36 78.97 -32.21
N ASN A 21 46.53 78.76 -32.81
CA ASN A 21 47.43 79.82 -33.24
C ASN A 21 47.14 80.09 -34.73
N ILE A 22 46.70 81.31 -35.02
CA ILE A 22 46.33 81.75 -36.37
C ILE A 22 47.63 82.11 -37.11
N ASN A 23 47.94 81.37 -38.17
CA ASN A 23 48.76 81.85 -39.27
C ASN A 23 48.07 81.44 -40.56
N GLU A 24 47.61 82.44 -41.31
CA GLU A 24 47.14 82.33 -42.67
C GLU A 24 48.28 81.81 -43.56
N ASN A 25 48.01 80.77 -44.36
CA ASN A 25 48.41 80.62 -45.77
C ASN A 25 48.05 79.19 -46.28
N ASP A 26 47.10 79.14 -47.21
CA ASP A 26 46.97 78.15 -48.29
C ASP A 26 47.04 76.63 -48.00
N THR A 27 46.13 76.05 -47.20
CA THR A 27 45.85 74.57 -47.21
C THR A 27 44.42 74.16 -46.79
N ASN A 28 43.46 75.07 -46.74
CA ASN A 28 42.14 74.83 -46.10
C ASN A 28 41.26 73.74 -46.74
N CYS A 29 41.61 73.17 -47.89
CA CYS A 29 40.76 72.19 -48.57
C CYS A 29 41.01 70.73 -48.12
N GLU A 30 42.23 70.36 -47.70
CA GLU A 30 42.55 68.98 -47.30
C GLU A 30 42.08 68.64 -45.87
N ASN A 31 42.20 69.58 -44.92
CA ASN A 31 41.72 69.39 -43.55
C ASN A 31 40.18 69.34 -43.47
N ASP A 32 39.48 70.14 -44.27
CA ASP A 32 38.01 70.11 -44.34
C ASP A 32 37.50 68.81 -44.97
N LEU A 33 38.25 68.24 -45.92
CA LEU A 33 37.93 66.97 -46.56
C LEU A 33 38.06 65.79 -45.59
N GLU A 34 39.11 65.76 -44.76
CA GLU A 34 39.34 64.73 -43.75
C GLU A 34 38.28 64.78 -42.62
N VAL A 35 37.90 65.98 -42.20
CA VAL A 35 36.80 66.19 -41.24
C VAL A 35 35.45 65.74 -41.82
N LEU A 36 35.16 66.08 -43.09
CA LEU A 36 33.94 65.64 -43.77
C LEU A 36 33.90 64.11 -43.94
N GLN A 37 35.04 63.47 -44.20
CA GLN A 37 35.12 62.03 -44.40
C GLN A 37 34.97 61.25 -43.08
N ASN A 38 35.50 61.78 -41.98
CA ASN A 38 35.28 61.26 -40.62
C ASN A 38 33.81 61.46 -40.16
N LEU A 39 33.20 62.60 -40.47
CA LEU A 39 31.78 62.83 -40.19
C LEU A 39 30.86 61.92 -41.03
N GLN A 40 31.23 61.64 -42.28
CA GLN A 40 30.51 60.70 -43.14
C GLN A 40 30.52 59.26 -42.61
N THR A 41 31.53 58.87 -41.84
CA THR A 41 31.64 57.53 -41.23
C THR A 41 31.02 57.45 -39.84
N LEU A 42 31.16 58.50 -39.03
CA LEU A 42 30.68 58.50 -37.65
C LEU A 42 29.16 58.66 -37.53
N VAL A 43 28.53 59.43 -38.42
CA VAL A 43 27.07 59.67 -38.40
C VAL A 43 26.26 58.38 -38.62
N PRO A 44 26.59 57.50 -39.59
CA PRO A 44 25.97 56.18 -39.73
C PRO A 44 26.13 55.28 -38.51
N GLU A 45 27.31 55.24 -37.89
CA GLU A 45 27.56 54.45 -36.67
C GLU A 45 26.71 54.93 -35.50
N ILE A 46 26.64 56.25 -35.27
CA ILE A 46 25.79 56.83 -34.21
C ILE A 46 24.32 56.50 -34.47
N LYS A 47 23.85 56.58 -35.73
CA LYS A 47 22.48 56.17 -36.10
C LYS A 47 22.24 54.69 -35.82
N GLN A 48 23.17 53.82 -36.16
CA GLN A 48 23.05 52.38 -35.90
C GLN A 48 23.03 52.07 -34.41
N ASN A 49 23.89 52.71 -33.62
CA ASN A 49 23.89 52.56 -32.16
C ASN A 49 22.56 53.03 -31.55
N PHE A 50 22.00 54.12 -32.04
CA PHE A 50 20.70 54.61 -31.57
C PHE A 50 19.55 53.63 -31.90
N ILE A 51 19.58 53.03 -33.08
CA ILE A 51 18.62 51.98 -33.49
C ILE A 51 18.76 50.76 -32.58
N LEU A 52 19.99 50.28 -32.33
CA LEU A 52 20.25 49.13 -31.48
C LEU A 52 19.77 49.37 -30.03
N ILE A 53 20.08 50.54 -29.47
CA ILE A 53 19.62 50.94 -28.14
C ILE A 53 18.08 51.00 -28.08
N SER A 54 17.43 51.57 -29.10
CA SER A 54 15.97 51.63 -29.19
C SER A 54 15.33 50.23 -29.24
N GLN A 55 15.93 49.30 -29.97
CA GLN A 55 15.48 47.90 -30.05
C GLN A 55 15.62 47.19 -28.70
N GLN A 56 16.77 47.34 -28.02
CA GLN A 56 16.99 46.78 -26.69
C GLN A 56 15.99 47.34 -25.66
N PHE A 57 15.71 48.64 -25.71
CA PHE A 57 14.72 49.26 -24.83
C PHE A 57 13.31 48.71 -25.10
N THR A 58 12.96 48.50 -26.37
CA THR A 58 11.68 47.88 -26.76
C THR A 58 11.56 46.44 -26.24
N GLN A 59 12.64 45.65 -26.33
CA GLN A 59 12.69 44.30 -25.76
C GLN A 59 12.50 44.32 -24.24
N PHE A 60 13.20 45.23 -23.54
CA PHE A 60 13.05 45.40 -22.10
C PHE A 60 11.59 45.71 -21.70
N ILE A 61 10.92 46.64 -22.39
CA ILE A 61 9.51 46.95 -22.12
C ILE A 61 8.61 45.72 -22.34
N ASN A 62 8.87 44.92 -23.37
CA ASN A 62 8.11 43.68 -23.61
C ASN A 62 8.35 42.64 -22.52
N TYR A 63 9.59 42.47 -22.04
CA TYR A 63 9.88 41.58 -20.91
C TYR A 63 9.14 42.03 -19.64
N THR A 64 9.14 43.33 -19.34
CA THR A 64 8.43 43.87 -18.18
C THR A 64 6.91 43.64 -18.27
N LYS A 65 6.31 43.79 -19.46
CA LYS A 65 4.90 43.46 -19.69
C LYS A 65 4.61 41.97 -19.46
N ASN A 66 5.47 41.09 -19.98
CA ASN A 66 5.33 39.65 -19.81
C ASN A 66 5.49 39.23 -18.35
N PHE A 67 6.43 39.83 -17.63
CA PHE A 67 6.65 39.60 -16.21
C PHE A 67 5.42 39.99 -15.38
N ASN A 68 4.86 41.18 -15.64
CA ASN A 68 3.65 41.62 -14.94
C ASN A 68 2.47 40.69 -15.20
N LYS A 69 2.29 40.24 -16.47
CA LYS A 69 1.26 39.25 -16.81
C LYS A 69 1.46 37.94 -16.07
N LEU A 70 2.70 37.42 -16.04
CA LEU A 70 3.05 36.20 -15.32
C LEU A 70 2.79 36.34 -13.80
N SER A 71 3.17 37.48 -13.22
CA SER A 71 2.92 37.78 -11.80
C SER A 71 1.42 37.77 -11.47
N SER A 72 0.59 38.39 -12.32
CA SER A 72 -0.87 38.35 -12.15
C SER A 72 -1.43 36.92 -12.26
N THR A 73 -0.92 36.11 -13.20
CA THR A 73 -1.34 34.70 -13.33
C THR A 73 -0.97 33.88 -12.11
N ILE A 74 0.24 34.05 -11.57
CA ILE A 74 0.68 33.36 -10.35
C ILE A 74 -0.23 33.70 -9.17
N GLN A 75 -0.55 34.99 -8.99
CA GLN A 75 -1.42 35.42 -7.91
C GLN A 75 -2.85 34.85 -8.05
N LEU A 76 -3.37 34.76 -9.28
CA LEU A 76 -4.66 34.13 -9.55
C LEU A 76 -4.64 32.63 -9.24
N MET A 77 -3.58 31.92 -9.64
CA MET A 77 -3.43 30.48 -9.36
C MET A 77 -3.35 30.20 -7.85
N GLN A 78 -2.66 31.06 -7.09
CA GLN A 78 -2.60 30.95 -5.63
C GLN A 78 -3.98 31.11 -4.99
N LEU A 79 -4.77 32.10 -5.43
CA LEU A 79 -6.14 32.30 -4.93
C LEU A 79 -7.04 31.09 -5.25
N GLN A 80 -6.91 30.54 -6.46
CA GLN A 80 -7.68 29.38 -6.87
C GLN A 80 -7.30 28.13 -6.06
N GLN A 81 -6.01 27.95 -5.75
CA GLN A 81 -5.56 26.86 -4.89
C GLN A 81 -6.16 26.97 -3.49
N GLU A 82 -6.17 28.17 -2.90
CA GLU A 82 -6.76 28.39 -1.56
C GLU A 82 -8.27 28.09 -1.54
N GLN A 83 -8.99 28.45 -2.61
CA GLN A 83 -10.41 28.10 -2.75
C GLN A 83 -10.62 26.58 -2.83
N LEU A 84 -9.80 25.89 -3.61
CA LEU A 84 -9.87 24.44 -3.77
C LEU A 84 -9.57 23.71 -2.45
N GLU A 85 -8.60 24.21 -1.68
CA GLU A 85 -8.25 23.65 -0.36
C GLU A 85 -9.40 23.78 0.63
N LYS A 86 -10.11 24.91 0.64
CA LYS A 86 -11.32 25.12 1.46
C LYS A 86 -12.45 24.17 1.06
N GLU A 87 -12.68 23.99 -0.24
CA GLU A 87 -13.68 23.07 -0.75
C GLU A 87 -13.35 21.61 -0.35
N LEU A 88 -12.08 21.22 -0.46
CA LEU A 88 -11.62 19.89 -0.06
C LEU A 88 -11.79 19.65 1.45
N GLU A 89 -11.52 20.65 2.29
CA GLU A 89 -11.70 20.55 3.73
C GLU A 89 -13.18 20.39 4.10
N GLN A 90 -14.07 21.12 3.44
CA GLN A 90 -15.51 20.98 3.63
C GLN A 90 -16.00 19.58 3.25
N LEU A 91 -15.59 19.07 2.08
CA LEU A 91 -15.95 17.72 1.64
C LEU A 91 -15.47 16.63 2.60
N LYS A 92 -14.26 16.78 3.15
CA LYS A 92 -13.74 15.84 4.16
C LYS A 92 -14.60 15.85 5.42
N LYS A 93 -15.03 17.02 5.87
CA LYS A 93 -15.90 17.16 7.04
C LYS A 93 -17.26 16.49 6.79
N ASP A 94 -17.87 16.75 5.64
CA ASP A 94 -19.16 16.15 5.26
C ASP A 94 -19.04 14.61 5.20
N GLN A 95 -17.94 14.08 4.66
CA GLN A 95 -17.69 12.64 4.64
C GLN A 95 -17.59 12.02 6.04
N VAL A 96 -16.95 12.73 6.99
CA VAL A 96 -16.85 12.28 8.39
C VAL A 96 -18.24 12.28 9.06
N ASP A 97 -19.02 13.33 8.86
CA ASP A 97 -20.37 13.42 9.42
C ASP A 97 -21.30 12.34 8.85
N ILE A 98 -21.20 12.05 7.54
CA ILE A 98 -21.90 10.94 6.89
C ILE A 98 -21.50 9.59 7.50
N ASN A 99 -20.21 9.33 7.65
CA ASN A 99 -19.73 8.07 8.22
C ASN A 99 -20.22 7.90 9.67
N LYS A 100 -20.22 8.98 10.45
CA LYS A 100 -20.74 8.97 11.82
C LYS A 100 -22.24 8.68 11.87
N GLN A 101 -23.04 9.24 10.94
CA GLN A 101 -24.46 8.93 10.83
C GLN A 101 -24.71 7.48 10.40
N LEU A 102 -23.88 6.94 9.50
CA LEU A 102 -23.93 5.54 9.09
C LEU A 102 -23.59 4.59 10.25
N GLU A 103 -22.63 4.94 11.11
CA GLU A 103 -22.29 4.17 12.31
C GLU A 103 -23.42 4.16 13.35
N ILE A 104 -24.02 5.33 13.62
CA ILE A 104 -25.12 5.45 14.60
C ILE A 104 -26.34 4.60 14.20
N ASN A 105 -26.60 4.51 12.91
CA ASN A 105 -27.76 3.84 12.35
C ASN A 105 -27.43 2.46 11.75
N ALA A 106 -26.24 1.92 12.03
CA ALA A 106 -25.74 0.71 11.37
C ALA A 106 -26.70 -0.49 11.50
N ASP A 107 -27.36 -0.61 12.65
CA ASP A 107 -28.29 -1.71 12.94
C ASP A 107 -29.73 -1.44 12.48
N ASN A 108 -30.02 -0.26 11.93
CA ASN A 108 -31.35 0.04 11.42
C ASN A 108 -31.68 -0.85 10.22
N ARG A 109 -32.92 -1.33 10.20
CA ARG A 109 -33.44 -2.10 9.08
C ARG A 109 -33.60 -1.21 7.85
N ILE A 110 -33.26 -1.77 6.70
CA ILE A 110 -33.47 -1.18 5.38
C ILE A 110 -34.30 -2.13 4.52
N TYR A 111 -35.27 -1.56 3.82
CA TYR A 111 -36.19 -2.23 2.92
C TYR A 111 -35.83 -1.89 1.48
N LEU A 112 -35.59 -2.91 0.65
CA LEU A 112 -35.21 -2.80 -0.75
C LEU A 112 -36.23 -3.53 -1.62
N ASP A 113 -36.59 -2.94 -2.75
CA ASP A 113 -37.36 -3.59 -3.81
C ASP A 113 -36.44 -3.78 -5.02
N VAL A 114 -36.05 -5.02 -5.32
CA VAL A 114 -35.13 -5.34 -6.40
C VAL A 114 -35.88 -6.06 -7.50
N GLY A 115 -36.26 -5.31 -8.55
CA GLY A 115 -37.01 -5.83 -9.69
C GLY A 115 -38.37 -6.43 -9.33
N GLY A 116 -39.02 -5.94 -8.26
CA GLY A 116 -40.30 -6.44 -7.74
C GLY A 116 -40.17 -7.44 -6.59
N GLN A 117 -38.96 -7.83 -6.20
CA GLN A 117 -38.71 -8.70 -5.05
C GLN A 117 -38.27 -7.89 -3.83
N LEU A 118 -39.02 -8.03 -2.73
CA LEU A 118 -38.76 -7.30 -1.49
C LEU A 118 -37.68 -8.00 -0.64
N PHE A 119 -36.67 -7.22 -0.23
CA PHE A 119 -35.61 -7.63 0.66
C PHE A 119 -35.59 -6.76 1.91
N THR A 120 -35.27 -7.37 3.05
CA THR A 120 -35.02 -6.68 4.31
C THR A 120 -33.65 -7.05 4.83
N THR A 121 -32.85 -6.04 5.18
CA THR A 121 -31.51 -6.23 5.76
C THR A 121 -31.16 -5.07 6.69
N THR A 122 -29.91 -4.99 7.16
CA THR A 122 -29.40 -3.83 7.93
C THR A 122 -28.41 -3.02 7.10
N ILE A 123 -28.26 -1.74 7.42
CA ILE A 123 -27.25 -0.87 6.77
C ILE A 123 -25.85 -1.46 6.95
N ARG A 124 -25.54 -1.96 8.14
CA ARG A 124 -24.31 -2.68 8.46
C ARG A 124 -24.02 -3.80 7.46
N THR A 125 -25.02 -4.59 7.07
CA THR A 125 -24.84 -5.67 6.09
C THR A 125 -24.45 -5.11 4.72
N LEU A 126 -25.02 -3.97 4.31
CA LEU A 126 -24.72 -3.34 3.02
C LEU A 126 -23.39 -2.57 3.01
N THR A 127 -22.90 -2.11 4.17
CA THR A 127 -21.73 -1.22 4.27
C THR A 127 -20.47 -1.87 4.83
N GLN A 128 -20.59 -2.86 5.73
CA GLN A 128 -19.48 -3.28 6.59
C GLN A 128 -18.55 -4.31 5.95
N GLN A 129 -19.06 -5.22 5.09
CA GLN A 129 -18.24 -6.34 4.64
C GLN A 129 -17.45 -6.08 3.34
N ILE A 130 -17.90 -5.21 2.42
CA ILE A 130 -17.26 -5.10 1.08
C ILE A 130 -16.92 -3.66 0.62
N ASN A 131 -17.12 -2.62 1.43
CA ASN A 131 -16.72 -1.25 1.06
C ASN A 131 -17.24 -0.80 -0.33
N SER A 132 -18.41 -1.31 -0.76
CA SER A 132 -18.96 -0.97 -2.08
C SER A 132 -19.33 0.52 -2.14
N PRO A 133 -18.82 1.27 -3.13
CA PRO A 133 -19.20 2.66 -3.33
C PRO A 133 -20.69 2.79 -3.72
N PHE A 134 -21.27 1.77 -4.37
CA PHE A 134 -22.67 1.81 -4.79
C PHE A 134 -23.62 1.85 -3.60
N PHE A 135 -23.48 0.92 -2.64
CA PHE A 135 -24.39 0.88 -1.49
C PHE A 135 -24.19 2.07 -0.56
N LYS A 136 -22.96 2.61 -0.46
CA LYS A 136 -22.71 3.86 0.27
C LYS A 136 -23.51 5.01 -0.33
N VAL A 137 -23.40 5.23 -1.64
CA VAL A 137 -24.15 6.30 -2.34
C VAL A 137 -25.66 6.06 -2.26
N LEU A 138 -26.11 4.83 -2.46
CA LEU A 138 -27.53 4.47 -2.39
C LEU A 138 -28.12 4.81 -1.02
N ILE A 139 -27.40 4.47 0.05
CA ILE A 139 -27.80 4.75 1.42
C ILE A 139 -27.64 6.24 1.75
N THR A 140 -26.71 6.99 1.17
CA THR A 140 -26.61 8.43 1.49
C THR A 140 -27.59 9.31 0.73
N GLU A 141 -27.83 9.03 -0.56
CA GLU A 141 -28.67 9.88 -1.42
C GLU A 141 -30.16 9.56 -1.31
N LYS A 142 -30.51 8.29 -1.17
CA LYS A 142 -31.91 7.83 -1.23
C LYS A 142 -32.48 7.41 0.11
N TRP A 143 -31.67 7.40 1.16
CA TRP A 143 -32.18 7.13 2.50
C TRP A 143 -32.85 8.36 3.07
N ASN A 144 -34.16 8.43 2.83
CA ASN A 144 -35.01 9.27 3.65
C ASN A 144 -35.22 8.58 5.01
N LYS A 145 -35.36 9.36 6.09
CA LYS A 145 -35.81 8.89 7.41
C LYS A 145 -37.18 8.16 7.39
N THR A 146 -37.78 8.02 6.20
CA THR A 146 -39.05 7.38 5.87
C THR A 146 -38.89 6.01 5.18
N ASN A 147 -37.68 5.42 5.10
CA ASN A 147 -37.53 4.05 4.62
C ASN A 147 -38.28 3.10 5.58
N SER A 148 -39.37 2.55 5.06
CA SER A 148 -40.30 1.69 5.78
C SER A 148 -40.72 0.58 4.84
N ILE A 149 -41.40 -0.43 5.37
CA ILE A 149 -41.92 -1.54 4.56
C ILE A 149 -42.85 -1.07 3.44
N ASP A 150 -43.57 0.03 3.66
CA ASP A 150 -44.49 0.64 2.67
C ASP A 150 -43.78 1.53 1.63
N ASN A 151 -42.50 1.84 1.84
CA ASN A 151 -41.70 2.68 0.95
C ASN A 151 -40.25 2.17 0.84
N PRO A 152 -40.06 0.98 0.22
CA PRO A 152 -38.74 0.41 0.01
C PRO A 152 -37.93 1.19 -1.04
N ILE A 153 -36.60 1.11 -0.97
CA ILE A 153 -35.73 1.69 -2.00
C ILE A 153 -35.77 0.76 -3.22
N PHE A 154 -36.23 1.29 -4.35
CA PHE A 154 -36.32 0.54 -5.60
C PHE A 154 -34.97 0.46 -6.33
N ILE A 155 -34.64 -0.74 -6.80
CA ILE A 155 -33.47 -1.09 -7.61
C ILE A 155 -33.97 -1.90 -8.82
N ASP A 156 -33.76 -1.37 -10.01
CA ASP A 156 -34.20 -1.99 -11.26
C ASP A 156 -33.21 -3.08 -11.74
N ARG A 157 -33.16 -4.21 -11.01
CA ARG A 157 -32.27 -5.36 -11.24
C ARG A 157 -32.96 -6.69 -10.91
N ASP A 158 -32.33 -7.81 -11.24
CA ASP A 158 -32.88 -9.15 -10.97
C ASP A 158 -32.79 -9.50 -9.47
N GLY A 159 -33.95 -9.56 -8.81
CA GLY A 159 -34.05 -9.95 -7.40
C GLY A 159 -33.51 -11.35 -7.09
N ARG A 160 -33.61 -12.31 -8.02
CA ARG A 160 -33.15 -13.70 -7.78
C ARG A 160 -31.64 -13.75 -7.58
N LEU A 161 -30.89 -13.00 -8.39
CA LEU A 161 -29.43 -12.89 -8.27
C LEU A 161 -29.04 -12.03 -7.07
N PHE A 162 -29.85 -11.02 -6.73
CA PHE A 162 -29.63 -10.20 -5.55
C PHE A 162 -29.68 -10.99 -4.24
N ASP A 163 -30.47 -12.07 -4.16
CA ASP A 163 -30.47 -12.97 -2.99
C ASP A 163 -29.08 -13.58 -2.73
N HIS A 164 -28.36 -13.98 -3.78
CA HIS A 164 -26.99 -14.47 -3.66
C HIS A 164 -26.03 -13.36 -3.21
N ILE A 165 -26.19 -12.14 -3.74
CA ILE A 165 -25.42 -10.99 -3.30
C ILE A 165 -25.65 -10.73 -1.81
N LEU A 166 -26.90 -10.72 -1.37
CA LEU A 166 -27.24 -10.43 0.01
C LEU A 166 -26.74 -11.52 0.97
N LYS A 167 -26.72 -12.78 0.56
CA LYS A 167 -26.09 -13.88 1.31
C LYS A 167 -24.58 -13.66 1.45
N TYR A 168 -23.90 -13.34 0.35
CA TYR A 168 -22.47 -13.00 0.36
C TYR A 168 -22.16 -11.81 1.27
N LEU A 169 -22.99 -10.75 1.22
CA LEU A 169 -22.89 -9.58 2.11
C LEU A 169 -23.14 -9.88 3.60
N ARG A 170 -23.62 -11.08 3.95
CA ARG A 170 -23.88 -11.49 5.34
C ARG A 170 -22.81 -12.45 5.85
N THR A 171 -22.48 -13.46 5.05
CA THR A 171 -21.61 -14.57 5.46
C THR A 171 -20.17 -14.41 4.97
N GLY A 172 -19.94 -13.61 3.91
CA GLY A 172 -18.66 -13.55 3.20
C GLY A 172 -18.36 -14.79 2.36
N GLU A 173 -19.27 -15.77 2.31
CA GLU A 173 -19.08 -17.03 1.59
C GLU A 173 -19.95 -17.09 0.33
N LEU A 174 -19.35 -17.52 -0.78
CA LEU A 174 -20.04 -17.71 -2.05
C LEU A 174 -20.22 -19.21 -2.34
N ILE A 175 -21.45 -19.71 -2.18
CA ILE A 175 -21.81 -21.09 -2.49
C ILE A 175 -22.73 -21.10 -3.70
N ILE A 176 -22.18 -21.33 -4.89
CA ILE A 176 -22.94 -21.43 -6.14
C ILE A 176 -22.38 -22.56 -7.00
N GLU A 177 -23.17 -23.61 -7.19
CA GLU A 177 -22.79 -24.77 -7.99
C GLU A 177 -22.98 -24.51 -9.49
N ASP A 178 -24.02 -23.77 -9.87
CA ASP A 178 -24.37 -23.54 -11.28
C ASP A 178 -23.46 -22.51 -11.98
N LYS A 179 -22.85 -22.94 -13.08
CA LYS A 179 -21.97 -22.13 -13.93
C LYS A 179 -22.68 -20.96 -14.61
N ILE A 180 -23.94 -21.12 -15.00
CA ILE A 180 -24.72 -20.07 -15.65
C ILE A 180 -24.97 -18.95 -14.64
N VAL A 181 -25.44 -19.31 -13.45
CA VAL A 181 -25.69 -18.37 -12.35
C VAL A 181 -24.43 -17.61 -11.97
N ARG A 182 -23.25 -18.25 -11.96
CA ARG A 182 -21.98 -17.54 -11.67
C ARG A 182 -21.64 -16.45 -12.69
N LYS A 183 -21.91 -16.69 -13.98
CA LYS A 183 -21.69 -15.68 -15.03
C LYS A 183 -22.69 -14.52 -14.92
N GLU A 184 -23.96 -14.83 -14.64
CA GLU A 184 -24.99 -13.81 -14.42
C GLU A 184 -24.69 -12.98 -13.16
N LEU A 185 -24.27 -13.64 -12.07
CA LEU A 185 -23.90 -12.97 -10.83
C LEU A 185 -22.66 -12.09 -10.99
N LEU A 186 -21.73 -12.42 -11.87
CA LEU A 186 -20.58 -11.56 -12.18
C LEU A 186 -21.02 -10.22 -12.78
N ILE A 187 -22.09 -10.22 -13.58
CA ILE A 187 -22.68 -9.00 -14.15
C ILE A 187 -23.29 -8.15 -13.03
N GLU A 188 -24.02 -8.78 -12.10
CA GLU A 188 -24.57 -8.09 -10.94
C GLU A 188 -23.47 -7.56 -10.01
N ALA A 189 -22.44 -8.35 -9.69
CA ALA A 189 -21.32 -7.92 -8.86
C ALA A 189 -20.64 -6.65 -9.41
N LYS A 190 -20.48 -6.56 -10.73
CA LYS A 190 -19.98 -5.37 -11.44
C LYS A 190 -20.94 -4.18 -11.38
N TYR A 191 -22.25 -4.43 -11.41
CA TYR A 191 -23.27 -3.40 -11.27
C TYR A 191 -23.23 -2.79 -9.85
N TYR A 192 -23.28 -3.64 -8.82
CA TYR A 192 -23.24 -3.24 -7.41
C TYR A 192 -21.84 -2.85 -6.92
N LYS A 193 -20.82 -2.83 -7.79
CA LYS A 193 -19.43 -2.45 -7.49
C LYS A 193 -18.84 -3.24 -6.31
N LEU A 194 -19.03 -4.56 -6.33
CA LEU A 194 -18.55 -5.49 -5.31
C LEU A 194 -17.24 -6.16 -5.79
N GLN A 195 -16.10 -5.50 -5.56
CA GLN A 195 -14.80 -5.96 -6.09
C GLN A 195 -14.41 -7.35 -5.57
N ASN A 196 -14.57 -7.59 -4.27
CA ASN A 196 -14.24 -8.89 -3.67
C ASN A 196 -15.06 -10.03 -4.29
N LEU A 197 -16.37 -9.81 -4.49
CA LEU A 197 -17.25 -10.79 -5.13
C LEU A 197 -16.89 -11.02 -6.59
N GLU A 198 -16.52 -9.95 -7.31
CA GLU A 198 -16.04 -10.04 -8.69
C GLU A 198 -14.76 -10.89 -8.77
N ASP A 199 -13.81 -10.67 -7.86
CA ASP A 199 -12.54 -11.41 -7.83
C ASP A 199 -12.75 -12.89 -7.49
N ASP A 200 -13.61 -13.19 -6.50
CA ASP A 200 -13.99 -14.56 -6.12
C ASP A 200 -14.67 -15.30 -7.29
N LEU A 201 -15.63 -14.65 -7.97
CA LEU A 201 -16.32 -15.21 -9.13
C LEU A 201 -15.35 -15.44 -10.30
N ASN A 202 -14.47 -14.49 -10.58
CA ASN A 202 -13.44 -14.64 -11.61
C ASN A 202 -12.47 -15.78 -11.29
N LEU A 203 -12.12 -15.98 -10.02
CA LEU A 203 -11.27 -17.10 -9.59
C LEU A 203 -11.98 -18.44 -9.78
N MET A 204 -13.26 -18.54 -9.41
CA MET A 204 -14.07 -19.76 -9.62
C MET A 204 -14.20 -20.11 -11.11
N ILE A 205 -14.44 -19.11 -11.97
CA ILE A 205 -14.54 -19.31 -13.42
C ILE A 205 -13.19 -19.75 -14.01
N LYS A 206 -12.07 -19.13 -13.61
CA LYS A 206 -10.72 -19.48 -14.07
C LYS A 206 -10.29 -20.88 -13.64
N LYS A 207 -10.60 -21.27 -12.40
CA LYS A 207 -10.32 -22.64 -11.90
C LYS A 207 -10.98 -23.67 -12.81
N GLU A 208 -12.25 -23.49 -13.17
CA GLU A 208 -12.95 -24.43 -14.06
C GLU A 208 -12.43 -24.45 -15.50
N GLU A 209 -12.03 -23.30 -16.05
CA GLU A 209 -11.41 -23.25 -17.39
C GLU A 209 -10.06 -23.97 -17.43
N SER A 210 -9.30 -23.96 -16.32
CA SER A 210 -8.05 -24.70 -16.21
C SER A 210 -8.23 -26.23 -16.14
N PHE A 211 -9.38 -26.73 -15.65
CA PHE A 211 -9.69 -28.17 -15.65
C PHE A 211 -10.12 -28.70 -17.03
N ILE A 212 -10.64 -27.85 -17.92
CA ILE A 212 -11.07 -28.25 -19.27
C ILE A 212 -9.87 -28.40 -20.23
N ASN A 213 -8.75 -27.70 -19.97
CA ASN A 213 -7.56 -27.69 -20.84
C ASN A 213 -6.57 -28.86 -20.61
N MET A 214 -6.97 -29.90 -19.85
CA MET A 214 -6.19 -31.12 -19.63
C MET A 214 -6.95 -32.39 -20.08
N ASN A 215 -7.80 -32.30 -21.11
CA ASN A 215 -8.36 -33.49 -21.75
C ASN A 215 -8.42 -33.39 -23.28
N PRO A 216 -7.35 -33.80 -24.00
CA PRO A 216 -7.44 -34.23 -25.37
C PRO A 216 -7.24 -35.75 -25.43
N PHE A 217 -8.21 -36.55 -24.97
CA PHE A 217 -8.31 -37.96 -25.37
C PHE A 217 -9.77 -38.41 -25.40
N SER A 218 -10.42 -38.10 -26.52
CA SER A 218 -11.48 -38.95 -27.05
C SER A 218 -10.82 -40.12 -27.79
N SER A 219 -10.78 -41.30 -27.17
CA SER A 219 -10.56 -42.54 -27.90
C SER A 219 -11.78 -43.43 -27.76
N THR A 220 -12.58 -43.43 -28.82
CA THR A 220 -13.44 -44.52 -29.26
C THR A 220 -12.76 -45.88 -29.04
N SER A 221 -13.34 -46.74 -28.21
CA SER A 221 -13.06 -48.18 -28.22
C SER A 221 -14.29 -48.93 -28.74
N GLN A 222 -14.22 -49.32 -30.01
CA GLN A 222 -15.08 -50.35 -30.59
C GLN A 222 -14.60 -51.73 -30.08
N SER A 223 -15.51 -52.55 -29.56
CA SER A 223 -15.42 -54.03 -29.62
C SER A 223 -15.87 -54.48 -31.04
N PRO A 224 -15.63 -55.72 -31.56
CA PRO A 224 -15.58 -57.06 -30.90
C PRO A 224 -14.64 -58.08 -31.64
N PRO A 225 -14.77 -59.46 -31.66
CA PRO A 225 -15.53 -60.45 -30.85
C PRO A 225 -14.73 -61.70 -30.32
N CYS A 226 -15.30 -62.38 -29.29
CA CYS A 226 -15.46 -63.85 -29.00
C CYS A 226 -14.35 -64.89 -29.34
N SER A 227 -13.98 -65.96 -28.59
CA SER A 227 -14.59 -66.86 -27.55
C SER A 227 -13.52 -67.98 -27.20
N PRO A 228 -13.79 -69.12 -26.50
CA PRO A 228 -14.32 -69.35 -25.14
C PRO A 228 -13.59 -70.45 -24.28
N GLY A 229 -13.73 -70.37 -22.94
CA GLY A 229 -13.94 -71.50 -21.99
C GLY A 229 -12.72 -72.21 -21.34
N PRO A 230 -12.89 -73.00 -20.24
CA PRO A 230 -14.12 -73.30 -19.50
C PRO A 230 -14.06 -73.08 -17.95
N MET A 231 -15.26 -73.11 -17.37
CA MET A 231 -15.59 -73.03 -15.94
C MET A 231 -15.21 -74.29 -15.14
N ILE A 232 -14.92 -74.12 -13.84
CA ILE A 232 -15.30 -75.09 -12.81
C ILE A 232 -15.89 -74.36 -11.59
N ASN A 233 -17.16 -74.68 -11.33
CA ASN A 233 -17.96 -74.43 -10.14
C ASN A 233 -17.39 -75.15 -8.91
N ARG A 234 -17.52 -74.55 -7.72
CA ARG A 234 -18.18 -75.20 -6.57
C ARG A 234 -18.47 -74.23 -5.43
N SER A 235 -19.48 -74.63 -4.68
CA SER A 235 -20.39 -73.85 -3.85
C SER A 235 -20.43 -74.39 -2.42
N ARG A 236 -20.92 -73.53 -1.49
CA ARG A 236 -21.38 -73.82 -0.09
C ARG A 236 -20.24 -74.11 0.92
N SER A 237 -20.26 -73.66 2.18
CA SER A 237 -21.35 -73.57 3.17
C SER A 237 -21.01 -72.68 4.40
N SER A 238 -22.07 -72.14 5.01
CA SER A 238 -22.24 -71.42 6.31
C SER A 238 -22.07 -72.35 7.56
N PRO A 239 -22.43 -72.00 8.84
CA PRO A 239 -22.44 -70.77 9.68
C PRO A 239 -21.72 -70.98 11.04
N TYR A 240 -21.67 -69.98 11.95
CA TYR A 240 -22.13 -70.07 13.36
C TYR A 240 -21.87 -68.76 14.14
N SER A 241 -22.95 -68.09 14.57
CA SER A 241 -23.06 -67.23 15.77
C SER A 241 -23.68 -68.09 16.89
N PRO A 242 -23.74 -67.73 18.21
CA PRO A 242 -24.25 -66.44 18.74
C PRO A 242 -23.74 -65.95 20.14
N ILE A 243 -24.19 -64.72 20.45
CA ILE A 243 -24.26 -63.93 21.71
C ILE A 243 -25.21 -64.62 22.74
N PRO A 244 -25.10 -64.51 24.11
CA PRO A 244 -25.52 -63.33 24.91
C PRO A 244 -24.86 -63.02 26.29
N THR A 245 -25.15 -61.79 26.76
CA THR A 245 -24.89 -61.09 28.06
C THR A 245 -25.74 -61.68 29.23
N PRO A 246 -25.88 -61.13 30.48
CA PRO A 246 -25.41 -59.85 31.10
C PRO A 246 -25.03 -59.85 32.64
N ASN A 247 -24.69 -58.64 33.14
CA ASN A 247 -24.91 -58.05 34.50
C ASN A 247 -23.87 -58.09 35.66
N ASN A 248 -23.43 -56.87 36.03
CA ASN A 248 -23.25 -56.21 37.35
C ASN A 248 -22.58 -56.92 38.55
N ILE A 249 -21.63 -56.23 39.21
CA ILE A 249 -21.60 -55.95 40.68
C ILE A 249 -20.57 -54.85 41.05
N VAL A 250 -21.06 -53.97 41.93
CA VAL A 250 -20.58 -52.87 42.80
C VAL A 250 -19.21 -53.02 43.53
N ARG A 251 -18.52 -51.87 43.78
CA ARG A 251 -17.89 -51.37 45.05
C ARG A 251 -17.12 -50.05 44.78
N THR A 252 -17.52 -48.83 45.21
CA THR A 252 -17.48 -48.12 46.54
C THR A 252 -16.07 -47.99 47.16
N SER A 253 -15.42 -46.80 47.19
CA SER A 253 -15.48 -45.64 48.15
C SER A 253 -14.15 -45.54 48.97
N PRO A 254 -13.73 -44.49 49.75
CA PRO A 254 -14.34 -43.18 50.09
C PRO A 254 -13.43 -41.90 50.20
N PHE A 255 -14.09 -40.73 50.25
CA PHE A 255 -13.91 -39.50 51.10
C PHE A 255 -12.54 -38.82 51.37
N ASN A 256 -12.48 -37.48 51.23
CA ASN A 256 -12.86 -36.54 52.33
C ASN A 256 -13.06 -35.07 51.90
N GLN A 257 -13.97 -34.39 52.60
CA GLN A 257 -14.41 -33.00 52.46
C GLN A 257 -13.72 -32.08 53.49
N SER A 258 -13.61 -30.76 53.23
CA SER A 258 -13.97 -29.69 54.21
C SER A 258 -14.00 -28.26 53.59
N LEU A 259 -15.04 -27.51 53.96
CA LEU A 259 -15.37 -26.07 53.80
C LEU A 259 -15.17 -25.37 55.18
N PRO A 260 -15.61 -24.10 55.51
CA PRO A 260 -16.06 -22.91 54.73
C PRO A 260 -15.54 -21.54 55.29
N LEU A 261 -15.87 -20.38 54.68
CA LEU A 261 -16.77 -19.32 55.24
C LEU A 261 -16.86 -18.01 54.43
N LYS A 262 -18.05 -17.40 54.56
CA LYS A 262 -18.74 -16.31 53.83
C LYS A 262 -18.16 -14.89 54.02
N SER A 263 -18.40 -13.99 53.04
CA SER A 263 -19.33 -12.84 53.19
C SER A 263 -19.48 -12.00 51.89
N LYS A 264 -20.69 -11.47 51.66
CA LYS A 264 -21.14 -10.42 50.69
C LYS A 264 -21.54 -9.17 51.53
N PRO A 265 -21.82 -7.92 51.02
CA PRO A 265 -22.41 -7.58 49.70
C PRO A 265 -22.09 -6.18 49.03
N HIS A 266 -22.36 -6.07 47.70
CA HIS A 266 -22.94 -4.94 46.89
C HIS A 266 -22.32 -3.49 46.88
N PRO A 267 -22.81 -2.50 46.06
CA PRO A 267 -22.39 -2.14 44.69
C PRO A 267 -22.00 -0.62 44.53
N ALA A 268 -21.95 -0.10 43.29
CA ALA A 268 -21.86 1.33 42.84
C ALA A 268 -20.47 1.78 42.32
N GLN A 269 -20.34 2.00 41.00
CA GLN A 269 -20.48 3.28 40.26
C GLN A 269 -19.30 4.27 40.40
N THR A 270 -18.78 4.68 39.23
CA THR A 270 -18.09 5.95 38.89
C THR A 270 -16.78 6.33 39.59
N ALA A 271 -15.69 6.34 38.81
CA ALA A 271 -14.78 7.50 38.69
C ALA A 271 -13.83 7.31 37.51
N SER A 272 -14.10 8.05 36.44
CA SER A 272 -13.13 8.46 35.43
C SER A 272 -12.10 9.44 36.02
N SER A 273 -10.94 9.53 35.37
CA SER A 273 -9.96 10.62 35.45
C SER A 273 -8.90 10.59 36.56
N TRP A 274 -7.86 9.77 36.37
CA TRP A 274 -6.50 10.14 36.76
C TRP A 274 -5.60 10.07 35.52
N ARG A 275 -5.56 11.16 34.75
CA ARG A 275 -4.37 11.50 33.97
C ARG A 275 -3.35 12.07 34.97
N SER A 276 -2.20 11.42 35.10
CA SER A 276 -0.94 12.11 35.30
C SER A 276 0.24 11.18 35.04
N CYS A 277 1.00 11.57 34.02
CA CYS A 277 2.46 11.61 34.03
C CYS A 277 3.17 10.39 34.61
N VAL A 278 3.57 9.47 33.73
CA VAL A 278 4.71 8.58 33.98
C VAL A 278 5.84 9.02 33.04
N SER A 279 6.76 9.78 33.65
CA SER A 279 8.20 9.91 33.37
C SER A 279 8.72 9.61 31.96
N SER A 280 9.07 10.69 31.26
CA SER A 280 10.03 10.72 30.15
C SER A 280 11.47 10.67 30.67
N GLU A 281 11.91 9.55 31.23
CA GLU A 281 13.32 9.31 31.56
C GLU A 281 13.70 7.86 31.14
N ASN A 282 14.71 7.75 30.26
CA ASN A 282 15.25 6.52 29.65
C ASN A 282 14.35 5.71 28.70
N ARG A 283 13.86 6.33 27.61
CA ARG A 283 13.36 5.52 26.49
C ARG A 283 14.55 4.97 25.70
N LEU A 284 14.73 3.65 25.73
CA LEU A 284 15.69 2.95 24.87
C LEU A 284 15.30 3.20 23.41
N ASN A 285 16.17 3.88 22.66
CA ASN A 285 16.05 4.00 21.21
C ASN A 285 16.54 2.69 20.61
N TYR A 286 15.61 1.79 20.28
CA TYR A 286 15.97 0.43 19.90
C TYR A 286 16.60 0.39 18.50
N PHE A 287 16.18 1.30 17.62
CA PHE A 287 16.61 1.38 16.22
C PHE A 287 17.24 2.76 15.93
N PRO A 288 18.44 3.02 16.46
CA PRO A 288 19.09 4.31 16.34
C PRO A 288 19.29 4.70 14.88
N GLY A 289 18.88 5.93 14.57
CA GLY A 289 19.05 6.53 13.25
C GLY A 289 17.90 6.27 12.29
N SER A 290 16.88 5.48 12.63
CA SER A 290 15.75 5.22 11.72
C SER A 290 15.02 6.50 11.30
N VAL A 291 14.72 6.62 10.00
CA VAL A 291 13.80 7.66 9.48
C VAL A 291 12.39 7.12 9.24
N LEU A 292 12.19 5.81 9.41
CA LEU A 292 10.94 5.12 9.13
C LEU A 292 10.14 4.77 10.38
N LEU A 293 10.84 4.52 11.50
CA LEU A 293 10.20 4.08 12.73
C LEU A 293 9.83 5.26 13.63
N THR A 294 8.59 5.23 14.10
CA THR A 294 8.19 6.00 15.28
C THR A 294 8.48 5.15 16.52
N PRO A 295 8.57 5.77 17.72
CA PRO A 295 8.80 4.99 18.94
C PRO A 295 7.73 3.92 19.21
N GLU A 296 6.48 4.14 18.78
CA GLU A 296 5.39 3.16 18.87
C GLU A 296 5.65 1.95 17.96
N TYR A 297 6.21 2.16 16.78
CA TYR A 297 6.58 1.09 15.85
C TYR A 297 7.82 0.34 16.30
N GLU A 298 8.79 1.01 16.91
CA GLU A 298 9.95 0.35 17.53
C GLU A 298 9.50 -0.65 18.61
N GLU A 299 8.63 -0.22 19.53
CA GLU A 299 8.10 -1.09 20.58
C GLU A 299 7.36 -2.30 20.00
N LYS A 300 6.57 -2.10 18.93
CA LYS A 300 5.87 -3.19 18.25
C LYS A 300 6.81 -4.17 17.54
N LEU A 301 7.88 -3.69 16.91
CA LEU A 301 8.90 -4.56 16.33
C LEU A 301 9.60 -5.41 17.39
N ILE A 302 9.97 -4.80 18.52
CA ILE A 302 10.56 -5.52 19.65
C ILE A 302 9.58 -6.56 20.20
N GLU A 303 8.30 -6.23 20.33
CA GLU A 303 7.24 -7.18 20.72
C GLU A 303 7.13 -8.36 19.74
N PHE A 304 7.20 -8.11 18.42
CA PHE A 304 7.13 -9.17 17.41
C PHE A 304 8.30 -10.15 17.48
N MET A 305 9.48 -9.67 17.86
CA MET A 305 10.67 -10.49 18.02
C MET A 305 10.69 -11.21 19.39
N GLY A 306 10.12 -10.57 20.42
CA GLY A 306 10.26 -10.93 21.84
C GLY A 306 9.36 -12.03 22.42
N ASN A 307 8.96 -13.04 21.65
CA ASN A 307 8.32 -14.25 22.20
C ASN A 307 8.95 -15.58 21.72
N ASP A 308 9.76 -15.58 20.65
CA ASP A 308 10.36 -16.82 20.07
C ASP A 308 11.86 -16.69 19.72
N ILE A 309 12.42 -15.48 19.77
CA ILE A 309 13.82 -15.17 19.45
C ILE A 309 14.44 -14.62 20.73
N PRO A 310 15.70 -14.94 21.08
CA PRO A 310 16.34 -14.34 22.25
C PRO A 310 16.24 -12.82 22.15
N ILE A 311 15.43 -12.24 23.03
CA ILE A 311 15.41 -10.82 23.31
C ILE A 311 16.88 -10.46 23.50
N ALA A 312 17.34 -9.43 22.78
CA ALA A 312 18.64 -8.83 23.00
C ALA A 312 18.95 -8.86 24.51
N PRO A 313 20.00 -9.59 24.97
CA PRO A 313 20.49 -9.41 26.32
C PRO A 313 20.67 -7.91 26.56
N GLN A 314 20.68 -7.44 27.82
CA GLN A 314 20.78 -6.00 28.13
C GLN A 314 21.97 -5.28 27.45
N ASP A 315 22.91 -6.04 26.87
CA ASP A 315 24.11 -5.59 26.16
C ASP A 315 24.01 -5.68 24.62
N GLN A 316 22.84 -5.87 24.01
CA GLN A 316 22.69 -5.94 22.56
C GLN A 316 21.80 -4.81 22.00
N THR A 317 22.20 -4.23 20.87
CA THR A 317 21.46 -3.15 20.20
C THR A 317 21.29 -3.43 18.71
N TRP A 318 20.21 -2.91 18.12
CA TRP A 318 20.03 -2.96 16.67
C TRP A 318 20.87 -1.89 16.01
N GLN A 319 21.72 -2.30 15.09
CA GLN A 319 22.57 -1.42 14.31
C GLN A 319 22.05 -1.33 12.88
N LEU A 320 21.89 -0.11 12.35
CA LEU A 320 21.60 0.13 10.95
C LEU A 320 22.82 -0.25 10.11
N ILE A 321 22.66 -1.24 9.22
CA ILE A 321 23.73 -1.73 8.33
C ILE A 321 23.50 -1.36 6.88
N TYR A 322 22.27 -1.00 6.51
CA TYR A 322 21.94 -0.58 5.14
C TYR A 322 20.75 0.37 5.14
N ARG A 323 20.90 1.44 4.36
CA ARG A 323 19.85 2.39 4.01
C ARG A 323 19.91 2.65 2.51
N ALA A 324 18.80 2.44 1.80
CA ALA A 324 18.80 2.54 0.34
C ALA A 324 19.13 3.95 -0.17
N SER A 325 18.63 5.01 0.50
CA SER A 325 18.96 6.40 0.12
C SER A 325 20.44 6.77 0.30
N GLU A 326 21.20 6.05 1.14
CA GLU A 326 22.63 6.29 1.37
C GLU A 326 23.51 5.34 0.56
N HIS A 327 23.11 4.08 0.42
CA HIS A 327 23.94 3.01 -0.12
C HIS A 327 23.61 2.64 -1.57
N GLY A 328 22.44 3.06 -2.07
CA GLY A 328 21.90 2.70 -3.39
C GLY A 328 20.67 1.81 -3.31
N TYR A 329 19.95 1.67 -4.42
CA TYR A 329 18.69 0.90 -4.51
C TYR A 329 18.86 -0.42 -5.26
N ASP A 330 20.08 -0.81 -5.61
CA ASP A 330 20.34 -2.04 -6.35
C ASP A 330 20.54 -3.24 -5.41
N ALA A 331 20.25 -4.44 -5.91
CA ALA A 331 20.44 -5.67 -5.16
C ALA A 331 21.92 -5.87 -4.76
N ALA A 332 22.85 -5.40 -5.59
CA ALA A 332 24.28 -5.43 -5.31
C ALA A 332 24.66 -4.58 -4.09
N ASP A 333 23.99 -3.43 -3.87
CA ASP A 333 24.25 -2.56 -2.72
C ASP A 333 23.76 -3.23 -1.43
N PHE A 334 22.58 -3.84 -1.49
CA PHE A 334 22.05 -4.65 -0.39
C PHE A 334 23.01 -5.78 0.00
N HIS A 335 23.45 -6.61 -0.96
CA HIS A 335 24.36 -7.72 -0.67
C HIS A 335 25.70 -7.25 -0.12
N ARG A 336 26.26 -6.17 -0.68
CA ARG A 336 27.51 -5.56 -0.17
C ARG A 336 27.43 -5.17 1.31
N CYS A 337 26.28 -4.70 1.76
CA CYS A 337 26.08 -4.22 3.13
C CYS A 337 25.56 -5.29 4.10
N CYS A 338 24.73 -6.22 3.65
CA CYS A 338 23.94 -7.09 4.51
C CYS A 338 24.36 -8.56 4.50
N GLU A 339 25.22 -8.97 3.57
CA GLU A 339 25.69 -10.35 3.50
C GLU A 339 26.43 -10.75 4.79
N SER A 340 26.22 -12.00 5.23
CA SER A 340 26.80 -12.56 6.46
C SER A 340 26.28 -12.00 7.80
N TYR A 341 25.43 -10.97 7.81
CA TYR A 341 24.78 -10.49 9.04
C TYR A 341 23.52 -11.30 9.37
N ALA A 342 23.37 -11.65 10.65
CA ALA A 342 22.20 -12.35 11.19
C ALA A 342 22.11 -12.14 12.71
N PRO A 343 20.90 -12.02 13.29
CA PRO A 343 19.62 -11.87 12.60
C PRO A 343 19.52 -10.51 11.90
N THR A 344 18.60 -10.37 10.94
CA THR A 344 18.32 -9.07 10.32
C THR A 344 16.82 -8.77 10.28
N VAL A 345 16.49 -7.49 10.41
CA VAL A 345 15.15 -6.95 10.18
C VAL A 345 15.20 -5.97 9.03
N SER A 346 14.38 -6.22 8.02
CA SER A 346 14.21 -5.35 6.85
C SER A 346 12.96 -4.51 7.05
N ILE A 347 13.09 -3.18 6.91
CA ILE A 347 12.01 -2.20 7.09
C ILE A 347 11.89 -1.42 5.79
N ILE A 348 10.70 -1.46 5.19
CA ILE A 348 10.44 -0.99 3.83
C ILE A 348 9.33 0.05 3.88
N GLN A 349 9.56 1.20 3.25
CA GLN A 349 8.54 2.20 2.99
C GLN A 349 8.23 2.26 1.50
N THR A 350 6.94 2.22 1.14
CA THR A 350 6.50 2.40 -0.25
C THR A 350 6.33 3.86 -0.62
N ASP A 351 6.24 4.14 -1.93
CA ASP A 351 5.88 5.46 -2.48
C ASP A 351 4.51 5.97 -1.99
N PHE A 352 3.59 5.07 -1.62
CA PHE A 352 2.28 5.41 -1.03
C PHE A 352 2.28 5.49 0.50
N GLY A 353 3.44 5.30 1.16
CA GLY A 353 3.61 5.54 2.59
C GLY A 353 3.21 4.39 3.53
N ASN A 354 3.03 3.17 2.99
CA ASN A 354 2.94 1.96 3.82
C ASN A 354 4.33 1.61 4.36
N ILE A 355 4.38 1.08 5.58
CA ILE A 355 5.60 0.63 6.26
C ILE A 355 5.41 -0.81 6.69
N PHE A 356 6.26 -1.69 6.19
CA PHE A 356 6.20 -3.13 6.42
C PHE A 356 7.59 -3.75 6.26
N GLY A 357 7.71 -5.04 6.46
CA GLY A 357 9.00 -5.69 6.32
C GLY A 357 9.00 -7.16 6.67
N GLY A 358 10.19 -7.67 6.92
CA GLY A 358 10.39 -9.05 7.34
C GLY A 358 11.62 -9.20 8.23
N PHE A 359 11.59 -10.23 9.06
CA PHE A 359 12.67 -10.65 9.93
C PHE A 359 13.19 -12.01 9.49
N THR A 360 14.50 -12.19 9.54
CA THR A 360 15.18 -13.48 9.35
C THR A 360 16.25 -13.67 10.42
N SER A 361 16.35 -14.87 10.96
CA SER A 361 17.40 -15.28 11.89
C SER A 361 18.66 -15.79 11.18
N ILE A 362 18.57 -16.06 9.87
CA ILE A 362 19.69 -16.57 9.07
C ILE A 362 20.33 -15.45 8.24
N PRO A 363 21.63 -15.57 7.91
CA PRO A 363 22.33 -14.58 7.11
C PRO A 363 21.92 -14.66 5.63
N TRP A 364 21.90 -13.49 4.99
CA TRP A 364 21.72 -13.40 3.54
C TRP A 364 22.95 -13.95 2.80
N SER A 365 22.72 -14.51 1.61
CA SER A 365 23.79 -14.91 0.68
C SER A 365 23.45 -14.55 -0.76
N SER A 366 24.48 -14.12 -1.48
CA SER A 366 24.46 -13.78 -2.91
C SER A 366 24.98 -14.91 -3.81
N ALA A 367 24.95 -16.16 -3.35
CA ALA A 367 25.44 -17.31 -4.10
C ALA A 367 24.90 -17.35 -5.54
N THR A 368 25.72 -17.85 -6.48
CA THR A 368 25.49 -17.77 -7.94
C THR A 368 24.19 -18.41 -8.43
N ILE A 369 23.53 -19.24 -7.61
CA ILE A 369 22.27 -19.91 -7.94
C ILE A 369 21.25 -19.60 -6.85
N ARG A 370 20.00 -19.35 -7.26
CA ARG A 370 18.87 -19.20 -6.33
C ARG A 370 18.78 -20.41 -5.41
N ALA A 371 18.79 -20.17 -4.10
CA ALA A 371 18.68 -21.21 -3.09
C ALA A 371 17.64 -20.82 -2.04
N ASP A 372 16.71 -21.74 -1.79
CA ASP A 372 15.72 -21.58 -0.72
C ASP A 372 16.34 -22.06 0.60
N GLN A 373 16.13 -21.29 1.67
CA GLN A 373 16.70 -21.54 2.99
C GLN A 373 15.60 -21.71 4.03
N ALA A 374 15.93 -22.56 5.01
CA ALA A 374 15.06 -22.82 6.13
C ALA A 374 15.22 -21.76 7.21
N ASP A 375 14.12 -21.11 7.59
CA ASP A 375 14.07 -20.26 8.79
C ASP A 375 12.69 -20.36 9.45
N PRO A 376 12.53 -21.24 10.45
CA PRO A 376 11.28 -21.38 11.21
C PRO A 376 10.85 -20.13 11.99
N THR A 377 11.79 -19.22 12.24
CA THR A 377 11.57 -18.00 13.02
C THR A 377 11.28 -16.78 12.15
N ALA A 378 11.42 -16.91 10.82
CA ALA A 378 11.14 -15.84 9.89
C ALA A 378 9.66 -15.41 9.96
N PHE A 379 9.44 -14.11 9.84
CA PHE A 379 8.10 -13.55 9.79
C PHE A 379 8.08 -12.29 8.93
N LEU A 380 6.93 -12.01 8.33
CA LEU A 380 6.61 -10.71 7.75
C LEU A 380 5.85 -9.87 8.76
N PHE A 381 5.85 -8.56 8.59
CA PHE A 381 5.06 -7.66 9.43
C PHE A 381 4.58 -6.44 8.65
N THR A 382 3.50 -5.82 9.13
CA THR A 382 3.06 -4.48 8.74
C THR A 382 3.05 -3.58 9.97
N LEU A 383 3.46 -2.31 9.81
CA LEU A 383 3.44 -1.28 10.86
C LEU A 383 2.46 -0.16 10.50
N LYS A 384 2.42 0.20 9.21
CA LYS A 384 1.53 1.22 8.66
C LYS A 384 0.98 0.75 7.33
N ASN A 385 -0.34 0.80 7.17
CA ASN A 385 -1.01 0.44 5.93
C ASN A 385 -2.20 1.36 5.65
N THR A 386 -2.59 1.47 4.39
CA THR A 386 -3.72 2.29 3.92
C THR A 386 -5.09 1.88 4.48
N PHE A 387 -5.20 0.68 5.05
CA PHE A 387 -6.43 0.17 5.67
C PHE A 387 -6.52 0.49 7.17
N ASN A 388 -5.50 1.15 7.74
CA ASN A 388 -5.38 1.44 9.17
C ASN A 388 -5.49 0.17 10.05
N ILE A 389 -5.10 -0.98 9.52
CA ILE A 389 -5.00 -2.22 10.30
C ILE A 389 -3.84 -2.04 11.29
N PRO A 390 -4.02 -2.39 12.58
CA PRO A 390 -2.96 -2.30 13.57
C PRO A 390 -1.69 -3.04 13.14
N PRO A 391 -0.51 -2.67 13.66
CA PRO A 391 0.72 -3.42 13.43
C PRO A 391 0.50 -4.92 13.66
N THR A 392 0.86 -5.73 12.65
CA THR A 392 0.55 -7.17 12.64
C THR A 392 1.77 -7.98 12.20
N LYS A 393 2.01 -9.11 12.88
CA LYS A 393 3.04 -10.12 12.56
C LYS A 393 2.42 -11.30 11.80
N PHE A 394 3.12 -11.79 10.79
CA PHE A 394 2.72 -12.91 9.94
C PHE A 394 3.82 -13.98 9.96
N PRO A 395 3.65 -15.06 10.74
CA PRO A 395 4.66 -16.12 10.83
C PRO A 395 4.71 -16.97 9.56
N VAL A 396 5.86 -17.57 9.28
CA VAL A 396 5.98 -18.59 8.23
C VAL A 396 5.14 -19.83 8.58
N ALA A 397 4.45 -20.40 7.59
CA ALA A 397 3.69 -21.63 7.78
C ALA A 397 4.62 -22.83 7.93
N LYS A 398 4.24 -23.82 8.77
CA LYS A 398 5.10 -24.95 9.13
C LYS A 398 5.58 -25.75 7.92
N GLU A 399 4.71 -25.93 6.94
CA GLU A 399 4.96 -26.65 5.68
C GLU A 399 5.87 -25.90 4.69
N TYR A 400 6.14 -24.61 4.92
CA TYR A 400 6.97 -23.76 4.06
C TYR A 400 8.23 -23.25 4.75
N GLN A 401 8.54 -23.71 5.96
CA GLN A 401 9.72 -23.27 6.71
C GLN A 401 11.03 -23.48 5.94
N GLN A 402 11.14 -24.55 5.14
CA GLN A 402 12.29 -24.87 4.30
C GLN A 402 12.53 -23.90 3.13
N CYS A 403 11.55 -23.07 2.81
CA CYS A 403 11.62 -22.05 1.77
C CYS A 403 11.18 -20.68 2.32
N ALA A 404 11.43 -20.43 3.60
CA ALA A 404 11.09 -19.20 4.28
C ALA A 404 11.83 -18.00 3.70
N ILE A 405 13.09 -18.19 3.28
CA ILE A 405 13.96 -17.17 2.71
C ILE A 405 14.49 -17.67 1.36
N SER A 406 14.49 -16.83 0.33
CA SER A 406 15.03 -17.18 -0.99
C SER A 406 16.25 -16.32 -1.30
N HIS A 407 17.43 -16.92 -1.24
CA HIS A 407 18.67 -16.29 -1.67
C HIS A 407 18.68 -16.11 -3.18
N ASN A 408 18.90 -14.88 -3.65
CA ASN A 408 19.01 -14.57 -5.06
C ASN A 408 19.94 -13.34 -5.23
N PRO A 409 21.03 -13.45 -6.02
CA PRO A 409 21.98 -12.36 -6.20
C PRO A 409 21.37 -11.12 -6.88
N THR A 410 20.27 -11.28 -7.62
CA THR A 410 19.59 -10.16 -8.31
C THR A 410 18.46 -9.54 -7.50
N CYS A 411 18.25 -9.98 -6.27
CA CYS A 411 17.21 -9.49 -5.39
C CYS A 411 17.81 -9.04 -4.05
N GLY A 412 17.13 -8.09 -3.41
CA GLY A 412 17.34 -7.75 -2.01
C GLY A 412 16.64 -8.73 -1.07
N PRO A 413 16.07 -8.25 0.04
CA PRO A 413 15.24 -9.06 0.93
C PRO A 413 14.15 -9.82 0.18
N ASN A 414 14.11 -11.14 0.38
CA ASN A 414 13.25 -12.06 -0.37
C ASN A 414 12.72 -13.16 0.55
N PHE A 415 11.45 -13.02 0.93
CA PHE A 415 10.75 -13.85 1.89
C PHE A 415 9.70 -14.71 1.18
N GLY A 416 9.77 -16.02 1.45
CA GLY A 416 8.85 -17.04 0.97
C GLY A 416 9.16 -17.38 -0.47
N SER A 417 9.27 -18.65 -0.83
CA SER A 417 9.41 -19.01 -2.24
C SER A 417 8.91 -20.43 -2.50
N PRO A 418 7.59 -20.65 -2.44
CA PRO A 418 7.03 -21.94 -2.76
C PRO A 418 7.27 -22.23 -4.24
N LYS A 419 7.61 -23.49 -4.54
CA LYS A 419 8.10 -23.96 -5.84
C LYS A 419 7.24 -23.42 -6.99
N ASN A 420 7.85 -22.57 -7.82
CA ASN A 420 7.31 -22.00 -9.07
C ASN A 420 6.18 -20.96 -8.94
N GLU A 421 5.80 -20.54 -7.73
CA GLU A 421 4.69 -19.60 -7.56
C GLU A 421 5.16 -18.16 -7.33
N GLY A 422 6.44 -17.94 -7.01
CA GLY A 422 7.01 -16.62 -6.70
C GLY A 422 6.81 -16.20 -5.25
N SER A 423 7.64 -15.28 -4.77
CA SER A 423 7.78 -14.99 -3.33
C SER A 423 6.64 -14.20 -2.68
N ASP A 424 6.43 -14.34 -1.37
CA ASP A 424 5.48 -13.52 -0.62
C ASP A 424 5.87 -12.04 -0.66
N LEU A 425 7.16 -11.77 -0.44
CA LEU A 425 7.77 -10.44 -0.54
C LEU A 425 9.13 -10.58 -1.23
N CYS A 426 9.36 -9.86 -2.32
CA CYS A 426 10.67 -9.80 -2.95
C CYS A 426 10.98 -8.40 -3.45
N LEU A 427 12.07 -7.84 -2.94
CA LEU A 427 12.69 -6.64 -3.46
C LEU A 427 13.60 -7.00 -4.65
N ARG A 428 13.27 -6.53 -5.85
CA ARG A 428 14.05 -6.81 -7.07
C ARG A 428 15.05 -5.69 -7.34
N ASN A 429 16.08 -5.96 -8.14
CA ASN A 429 17.04 -4.93 -8.50
C ASN A 429 16.37 -3.60 -8.93
N ARG A 430 16.91 -2.47 -8.45
CA ARG A 430 16.26 -1.15 -8.44
C ARG A 430 14.98 -1.13 -7.60
N PHE A 431 15.14 -1.15 -6.27
CA PHE A 431 14.02 -1.17 -5.31
C PHE A 431 13.09 0.03 -5.48
N ASN A 432 13.55 1.16 -6.03
CA ASN A 432 12.73 2.33 -6.33
C ASN A 432 11.90 2.23 -7.63
N ASP A 433 12.08 1.18 -8.42
CA ASP A 433 11.22 0.88 -9.57
C ASP A 433 10.00 0.06 -9.15
N LYS A 434 8.94 0.09 -9.97
CA LYS A 434 7.72 -0.73 -9.78
C LYS A 434 7.92 -2.20 -10.21
N THR A 435 9.01 -2.81 -9.75
CA THR A 435 9.39 -4.19 -10.10
C THR A 435 9.42 -5.13 -8.91
N ASN A 436 9.49 -4.60 -7.68
CA ASN A 436 9.34 -5.40 -6.47
C ASN A 436 7.96 -6.05 -6.45
N CYS A 437 7.83 -7.20 -5.80
CA CYS A 437 6.58 -7.92 -5.76
C CYS A 437 6.17 -8.32 -4.34
N ILE A 438 4.87 -8.27 -4.11
CA ILE A 438 4.21 -8.84 -2.95
C ILE A 438 3.12 -9.79 -3.46
N PHE A 439 3.30 -11.09 -3.25
CA PHE A 439 2.29 -12.11 -3.59
C PHE A 439 1.75 -12.82 -2.35
N PHE A 440 1.91 -12.19 -1.18
CA PHE A 440 1.35 -12.66 0.07
C PHE A 440 -0.18 -12.85 -0.02
N PRO A 441 -0.74 -13.91 0.57
CA PRO A 441 -0.07 -14.98 1.31
C PRO A 441 0.25 -16.20 0.46
N LYS A 442 1.41 -16.81 0.67
CA LYS A 442 1.82 -18.12 0.13
C LYS A 442 2.56 -18.95 1.18
N SER A 443 3.79 -18.56 1.53
CA SER A 443 4.61 -19.21 2.55
C SER A 443 4.36 -18.68 3.95
N TYR A 444 3.83 -17.47 4.07
CA TYR A 444 3.51 -16.84 5.35
C TYR A 444 2.00 -16.82 5.59
N ILE A 445 1.59 -16.98 6.85
CA ILE A 445 0.19 -17.09 7.25
C ILE A 445 -0.43 -15.71 7.32
N ASP A 446 -1.52 -15.50 6.58
CA ASP A 446 -2.36 -14.30 6.72
C ASP A 446 -3.36 -14.45 7.85
N THR A 447 -3.12 -13.72 8.94
CA THR A 447 -4.00 -13.65 10.10
C THR A 447 -5.11 -12.61 9.97
N THR A 448 -5.05 -11.77 8.92
CA THR A 448 -5.99 -10.66 8.67
C THR A 448 -7.02 -10.96 7.59
N ASN A 449 -6.77 -11.98 6.76
CA ASN A 449 -7.57 -12.33 5.57
C ASN A 449 -7.65 -11.17 4.54
N GLN A 450 -6.63 -10.31 4.48
CA GLN A 450 -6.57 -9.16 3.56
C GLN A 450 -5.52 -9.33 2.45
N GLY A 451 -4.67 -10.35 2.57
CA GLY A 451 -3.59 -10.66 1.64
C GLY A 451 -2.60 -9.52 1.41
N GLY A 452 -1.92 -9.55 0.26
CA GLY A 452 -0.79 -8.65 -0.02
C GLY A 452 -1.13 -7.15 -0.07
N LEU A 453 -2.42 -6.79 -0.17
CA LEU A 453 -2.86 -5.39 -0.26
C LEU A 453 -2.51 -4.56 0.97
N ILE A 454 -2.40 -5.20 2.15
CA ILE A 454 -2.00 -4.52 3.40
C ILE A 454 -0.53 -4.10 3.40
N PHE A 455 0.29 -4.69 2.53
CA PHE A 455 1.68 -4.30 2.32
C PHE A 455 1.73 -3.27 1.21
N ALA A 456 1.36 -3.67 -0.01
CA ALA A 456 1.43 -2.84 -1.20
C ALA A 456 0.55 -3.40 -2.33
N LYS A 457 0.52 -2.69 -3.46
CA LYS A 457 0.06 -3.27 -4.72
C LYS A 457 1.00 -4.43 -5.10
N LYS A 458 0.46 -5.41 -5.85
CA LYS A 458 1.18 -6.61 -6.34
C LYS A 458 2.59 -6.33 -6.83
N TYR A 459 2.78 -5.21 -7.56
CA TYR A 459 4.08 -4.64 -7.84
C TYR A 459 4.16 -3.23 -7.28
N PHE A 460 5.28 -2.88 -6.66
CA PHE A 460 5.43 -1.62 -5.95
C PHE A 460 6.86 -1.07 -6.04
N ALA A 461 6.98 0.24 -5.81
CA ALA A 461 8.25 0.94 -5.68
C ALA A 461 8.51 1.26 -4.20
N CYS A 462 9.76 1.15 -3.77
CA CYS A 462 10.21 1.57 -2.46
C CYS A 462 10.63 3.04 -2.50
N LYS A 463 10.16 3.79 -1.51
CA LYS A 463 10.67 5.13 -1.21
C LYS A 463 11.92 5.07 -0.34
N GLU A 464 12.01 4.09 0.56
CA GLU A 464 13.16 3.87 1.43
C GLU A 464 13.20 2.42 1.91
N VAL A 465 14.39 1.90 2.17
CA VAL A 465 14.62 0.59 2.78
C VAL A 465 15.72 0.71 3.83
N GLU A 466 15.44 0.29 5.06
CA GLU A 466 16.41 0.20 6.14
C GLU A 466 16.56 -1.25 6.59
N ILE A 467 17.79 -1.67 6.90
CA ILE A 467 18.07 -3.01 7.40
C ILE A 467 18.96 -2.90 8.63
N TYR A 468 18.52 -3.58 9.69
CA TYR A 468 19.23 -3.62 10.96
C TYR A 468 19.66 -5.04 11.29
N THR A 469 20.74 -5.16 12.06
CA THR A 469 21.20 -6.40 12.67
C THR A 469 21.47 -6.22 14.16
N LEU A 470 21.51 -7.32 14.91
CA LEU A 470 21.84 -7.30 16.34
C LEU A 470 23.35 -7.31 16.52
N THR A 471 23.87 -6.38 17.31
CA THR A 471 25.29 -6.30 17.68
C THR A 471 25.46 -6.25 19.19
N ASN A 472 26.57 -6.82 19.68
CA ASN A 472 26.94 -6.71 21.08
C ASN A 472 27.55 -5.33 21.33
N ASN A 473 27.10 -4.68 22.39
CA ASN A 473 27.75 -3.50 22.96
C ASN A 473 29.06 -3.99 23.59
N ASN A 474 30.19 -3.79 22.91
CA ASN A 474 31.53 -4.07 23.46
C ASN A 474 31.95 -3.07 24.53
#